data_AF-A0A9R0SNJ4-F1
#
_entry.id   AF-A0A9R0SNJ4-F1
#
_cell.length_a   1.000
_cell.length_b   1.000
_cell.length_c   1.000
_cell.angle_alpha   90.00
_cell.angle_beta   90.00
_cell.angle_gamma   90.00
#
_symmetry.space_group_name_H-M   'P 1'
#
loop_
_entity.id
_entity.type
_entity.pdbx_description
1 polymer ?
#
loop_
_entity_poly.entity_id
_entity_poly.type
_entity_poly.pdbx_seq_one_letter_code
_entity_poly.pdbx_strand_id
1 'polypeptide(L)'
;MEPAAMDRIAARLSAVDGLYFPTAFLRTSPPPETRKSALLDLLSRDAPLFLERYGAALRPDELPPFDALRDDYEVGWHLRRLRAAAAGETPGPARVRNRRRAYLHRLVTQGDYFSEEAMREREPYLHHEYLGRFQDPFGRAMVRPGEKFSETLMRRAEEAVIVEKIRGEQIRRGVDPSEWVGGPVERPMMGQEEEEEEEEEEEEEEEERDEENIDMEENTVAHDEASGCPNETAGPPAGTFKPILSPEEMEDQLEQFTSVMQEKFLSGQDSEHMDYPQIDNDEMLDDHWSREANYDAEDKYFNED
;
A
#
# COMPACT_ATOMS: atom_id res chain seq x y z
N MET A 1 42.19 -23.36 1.71
CA MET A 1 41.41 -23.55 2.96
C MET A 1 41.86 -24.84 3.63
N GLU A 2 41.95 -24.88 4.95
CA GLU A 2 42.35 -26.09 5.70
C GLU A 2 41.26 -27.18 5.63
N PRO A 3 41.59 -28.45 5.34
CA PRO A 3 40.60 -29.53 5.21
C PRO A 3 39.84 -29.80 6.52
N ALA A 4 40.50 -29.60 7.66
CA ALA A 4 39.86 -29.70 8.97
C ALA A 4 38.78 -28.62 9.19
N ALA A 5 38.94 -27.43 8.60
CA ALA A 5 37.93 -26.37 8.68
C ALA A 5 36.73 -26.70 7.80
N MET A 6 36.97 -27.21 6.58
CA MET A 6 35.92 -27.67 5.66
C MET A 6 35.05 -28.75 6.31
N ASP A 7 35.66 -29.75 6.96
CA ASP A 7 34.95 -30.85 7.62
C ASP A 7 34.05 -30.36 8.76
N ARG A 8 34.54 -29.42 9.57
CA ARG A 8 33.77 -28.82 10.67
C ARG A 8 32.55 -28.05 10.16
N ILE A 9 32.74 -27.20 9.15
CA ILE A 9 31.67 -26.38 8.56
C ILE A 9 30.60 -27.29 7.94
N ALA A 10 31.01 -28.27 7.14
CA ALA A 10 30.09 -29.20 6.50
C ALA A 10 29.33 -30.09 7.52
N ALA A 11 30.01 -30.54 8.59
CA ALA A 11 29.37 -31.31 9.66
C ALA A 11 28.35 -30.51 10.46
N ARG A 12 28.60 -29.22 10.70
CA ARG A 12 27.64 -28.35 11.38
C ARG A 12 26.44 -28.07 10.47
N LEU A 13 26.69 -27.65 9.23
CA LEU A 13 25.64 -27.31 8.28
C LEU A 13 24.76 -28.53 7.95
N SER A 14 25.30 -29.74 7.91
CA SER A 14 24.47 -30.94 7.68
C SER A 14 23.43 -31.19 8.77
N ALA A 15 23.67 -30.70 9.99
CA ALA A 15 22.75 -30.79 11.12
C ALA A 15 21.76 -29.61 11.22
N VAL A 16 21.89 -28.58 10.38
CA VAL A 16 20.96 -27.46 10.35
C VAL A 16 19.71 -27.85 9.54
N ASP A 17 18.55 -27.66 10.14
CA ASP A 17 17.25 -27.91 9.51
C ASP A 17 16.86 -26.77 8.56
N GLY A 18 16.17 -27.09 7.47
CA GLY A 18 15.67 -26.11 6.50
C GLY A 18 16.67 -25.64 5.43
N LEU A 19 17.89 -26.17 5.41
CA LEU A 19 18.85 -25.90 4.32
C LEU A 19 18.40 -26.53 3.01
N TYR A 20 18.45 -25.75 1.94
CA TYR A 20 18.11 -26.20 0.59
C TYR A 20 19.24 -27.02 -0.04
N PHE A 21 18.92 -28.21 -0.54
CA PHE A 21 19.84 -29.06 -1.31
C PHE A 21 19.23 -29.35 -2.69
N PRO A 22 19.94 -29.08 -3.80
CA PRO A 22 19.41 -29.26 -5.15
C PRO A 22 19.19 -30.74 -5.46
N THR A 23 17.91 -31.09 -5.68
CA THR A 23 17.39 -32.10 -6.64
C THR A 23 18.16 -33.42 -6.87
N ALA A 24 18.65 -34.06 -5.79
CA ALA A 24 18.82 -35.52 -5.77
C ALA A 24 17.90 -36.23 -4.75
N PHE A 25 17.15 -35.48 -3.92
CA PHE A 25 16.41 -36.02 -2.77
C PHE A 25 14.94 -35.58 -2.70
N LEU A 26 14.25 -35.50 -3.85
CA LEU A 26 12.85 -35.05 -3.98
C LEU A 26 11.78 -35.90 -3.24
N ARG A 27 12.13 -36.73 -2.26
CA ARG A 27 11.15 -37.50 -1.48
C ARG A 27 11.35 -37.50 0.03
N THR A 28 12.55 -37.19 0.53
CA THR A 28 12.85 -37.16 1.97
C THR A 28 14.08 -36.31 2.20
N SER A 29 14.11 -35.53 3.28
CA SER A 29 15.32 -34.80 3.69
C SER A 29 16.48 -35.80 3.86
N PRO A 30 17.60 -35.66 3.11
CA PRO A 30 18.67 -36.65 3.11
C PRO A 30 19.27 -36.86 4.51
N PRO A 31 19.80 -38.05 4.83
CA PRO A 31 20.53 -38.28 6.06
C PRO A 31 21.68 -37.26 6.26
N PRO A 32 22.02 -36.89 7.50
CA PRO A 32 23.04 -35.87 7.78
C PRO A 32 24.41 -36.22 7.19
N GLU A 33 24.76 -37.51 7.11
CA GLU A 33 26.01 -37.98 6.49
C GLU A 33 26.08 -37.63 4.99
N THR A 34 24.98 -37.85 4.26
CA THR A 34 24.92 -37.54 2.82
C THR A 34 24.89 -36.04 2.55
N ARG A 35 24.28 -35.24 3.46
CA ARG A 35 24.37 -33.78 3.41
C ARG A 35 25.80 -33.32 3.61
N LYS A 36 26.49 -33.87 4.61
CA LYS A 36 27.89 -33.53 4.92
C LYS A 36 28.79 -33.81 3.73
N SER A 37 28.68 -34.99 3.09
CA SER A 37 29.49 -35.31 1.91
C SER A 37 29.22 -34.39 0.73
N ALA A 38 27.96 -34.01 0.49
CA ALA A 38 27.61 -33.10 -0.60
C ALA A 38 28.15 -31.68 -0.36
N LEU A 39 28.10 -31.19 0.89
CA LEU A 39 28.66 -29.89 1.27
C LEU A 39 30.18 -29.87 1.14
N LEU A 40 30.85 -30.95 1.57
CA LEU A 40 32.30 -31.10 1.42
C LEU A 40 32.73 -31.12 -0.05
N ASP A 41 32.02 -31.90 -0.88
CA ASP A 41 32.30 -31.98 -2.31
C ASP A 41 32.16 -30.60 -2.96
N LEU A 42 31.06 -29.89 -2.71
CA LEU A 42 30.86 -28.54 -3.23
C LEU A 42 31.93 -27.57 -2.73
N LEU A 43 32.21 -27.54 -1.43
CA LEU A 43 33.20 -26.64 -0.84
C LEU A 43 34.62 -26.89 -1.37
N SER A 44 34.93 -28.14 -1.74
CA SER A 44 36.22 -28.51 -2.34
C SER A 44 36.33 -28.13 -3.82
N ARG A 45 35.21 -28.18 -4.54
CA ARG A 45 35.16 -27.95 -5.99
C ARG A 45 34.97 -26.48 -6.35
N ASP A 46 34.09 -25.79 -5.62
CA ASP A 46 33.59 -24.47 -5.94
C ASP A 46 33.21 -23.71 -4.65
N ALA A 47 34.19 -23.01 -4.09
CA ALA A 47 34.02 -22.19 -2.89
C ALA A 47 33.10 -20.96 -3.12
N PRO A 48 33.17 -20.23 -4.26
CA PRO A 48 32.20 -19.18 -4.58
C PRO A 48 30.75 -19.66 -4.53
N LEU A 49 30.42 -20.72 -5.26
CA LEU A 49 29.05 -21.25 -5.31
C LEU A 49 28.58 -21.77 -3.94
N PHE A 50 29.49 -22.30 -3.13
CA PHE A 50 29.19 -22.65 -1.74
C PHE A 50 28.80 -21.40 -0.91
N LEU A 51 29.57 -20.31 -1.01
CA LEU A 51 29.31 -19.07 -0.27
C LEU A 51 28.05 -18.34 -0.76
N GLU A 52 27.73 -18.43 -2.05
CA GLU A 52 26.48 -17.93 -2.61
C GLU A 52 25.28 -18.61 -1.92
N ARG A 53 25.30 -19.95 -1.84
CA ARG A 53 24.14 -20.75 -1.44
C ARG A 53 24.00 -20.96 0.07
N TYR A 54 25.13 -21.18 0.74
CA TYR A 54 25.17 -21.55 2.16
C TYR A 54 25.79 -20.47 3.04
N GLY A 55 26.30 -19.37 2.44
CA GLY A 55 26.96 -18.30 3.17
C GLY A 55 26.11 -17.68 4.27
N ALA A 56 24.80 -17.49 4.03
CA ALA A 56 23.89 -16.92 5.03
C ALA A 56 23.73 -17.80 6.29
N ALA A 57 24.01 -19.10 6.19
CA ALA A 57 23.95 -20.04 7.31
C ALA A 57 25.30 -20.20 8.04
N LEU A 58 26.36 -19.52 7.58
CA LEU A 58 27.68 -19.53 8.21
C LEU A 58 27.74 -18.63 9.43
N ARG A 59 28.53 -19.05 10.42
CA ARG A 59 28.84 -18.22 11.59
C ARG A 59 29.99 -17.26 11.28
N PRO A 60 30.09 -16.11 11.96
CA PRO A 60 31.22 -15.19 11.81
C PRO A 60 32.58 -15.87 12.03
N ASP A 61 32.66 -16.83 12.97
CA ASP A 61 33.87 -17.61 13.28
C ASP A 61 34.29 -18.57 12.16
N GLU A 62 33.40 -18.85 11.20
CA GLU A 62 33.62 -19.78 10.09
C GLU A 62 34.04 -19.08 8.81
N LEU A 63 34.03 -17.75 8.77
CA LEU A 63 34.48 -16.93 7.65
C LEU A 63 36.01 -16.84 7.50
N PRO A 64 36.82 -16.74 8.58
CA PRO A 64 38.28 -16.62 8.47
C PRO A 64 38.98 -17.73 7.66
N PRO A 65 38.58 -19.02 7.74
CA PRO A 65 39.16 -20.08 6.91
C PRO A 65 39.08 -19.83 5.39
N PHE A 66 38.11 -19.04 4.93
CA PHE A 66 37.94 -18.66 3.52
C PHE A 66 38.86 -17.51 3.09
N ASP A 67 39.50 -16.78 4.01
CA ASP A 67 40.44 -15.70 3.66
C ASP A 67 41.65 -16.23 2.86
N ALA A 68 41.97 -17.52 3.01
CA ALA A 68 42.99 -18.20 2.21
C ALA A 68 42.62 -18.34 0.72
N LEU A 69 41.36 -18.10 0.36
CA LEU A 69 40.82 -18.16 -1.01
C LEU A 69 40.43 -16.77 -1.54
N ARG A 70 40.83 -15.69 -0.84
CA ARG A 70 40.46 -14.30 -1.18
C ARG A 70 41.06 -13.79 -2.48
N ASP A 71 42.04 -14.49 -3.06
CA ASP A 71 42.61 -14.12 -4.36
C ASP A 71 41.59 -14.27 -5.49
N ASP A 72 40.57 -15.12 -5.29
CA ASP A 72 39.38 -15.14 -6.13
C ASP A 72 38.48 -13.94 -5.79
N TYR A 73 38.14 -13.18 -6.82
CA TYR A 73 37.28 -12.00 -6.71
C TYR A 73 35.92 -12.35 -6.09
N GLU A 74 35.31 -13.46 -6.49
CA GLU A 74 33.97 -13.87 -6.04
C GLU A 74 33.99 -14.24 -4.56
N VAL A 75 34.98 -15.04 -4.14
CA VAL A 75 35.18 -15.38 -2.72
C VAL A 75 35.41 -14.11 -1.90
N GLY A 76 36.29 -13.22 -2.37
CA GLY A 76 36.55 -11.95 -1.69
C GLY A 76 35.30 -11.07 -1.58
N TRP A 77 34.46 -11.05 -2.61
CA TRP A 77 33.17 -10.34 -2.62
C TRP A 77 32.19 -10.94 -1.61
N HIS A 78 31.98 -12.27 -1.64
CA HIS A 78 31.09 -12.95 -0.71
C HIS A 78 31.53 -12.78 0.75
N LEU A 79 32.85 -12.81 1.05
CA LEU A 79 33.33 -12.63 2.41
C LEU A 79 33.10 -11.21 2.95
N ARG A 80 33.31 -10.18 2.12
CA ARG A 80 32.97 -8.80 2.50
C ARG A 80 31.47 -8.68 2.79
N ARG A 81 30.64 -9.25 1.92
CA ARG A 81 29.17 -9.27 2.05
C ARG A 81 28.71 -9.96 3.34
N LEU A 82 29.18 -11.17 3.61
CA LEU A 82 28.78 -11.94 4.79
C LEU A 82 29.24 -11.28 6.10
N ARG A 83 30.42 -10.64 6.09
CA ARG A 83 30.90 -9.86 7.24
C ARG A 83 30.06 -8.60 7.47
N ALA A 84 29.70 -7.88 6.42
CA ALA A 84 28.81 -6.72 6.50
C ALA A 84 27.44 -7.12 7.06
N ALA A 85 26.85 -8.20 6.55
CA ALA A 85 25.59 -8.74 7.06
C ALA A 85 25.69 -9.17 8.54
N ALA A 86 26.77 -9.85 8.93
CA ALA A 86 26.99 -10.24 10.33
C ALA A 86 27.21 -9.04 11.27
N ALA A 87 27.75 -7.94 10.76
CA ALA A 87 27.89 -6.67 11.47
C ALA A 87 26.57 -5.87 11.53
N GLY A 88 25.50 -6.33 10.87
CA GLY A 88 24.24 -5.60 10.76
C GLY A 88 24.34 -4.36 9.86
N GLU A 89 25.31 -4.32 8.96
CA GLU A 89 25.49 -3.21 8.05
C GLU A 89 24.39 -3.22 6.98
N THR A 90 23.58 -2.17 6.95
CA THR A 90 22.53 -2.01 5.96
C THR A 90 23.13 -1.62 4.61
N PRO A 91 22.51 -2.02 3.48
CA PRO A 91 22.94 -1.58 2.16
C PRO A 91 22.99 -0.04 2.09
N GLY A 92 24.02 0.50 1.43
CA GLY A 92 24.13 1.94 1.24
C GLY A 92 22.91 2.51 0.50
N PRO A 93 22.58 3.80 0.69
CA PRO A 93 21.37 4.42 0.15
C PRO A 93 21.25 4.32 -1.38
N ALA A 94 22.38 4.31 -2.09
CA ALA A 94 22.40 4.11 -3.55
C ALA A 94 21.95 2.70 -3.96
N ARG A 95 22.39 1.66 -3.24
CA ARG A 95 21.96 0.26 -3.50
C ARG A 95 20.49 0.09 -3.20
N VAL A 96 20.02 0.62 -2.06
CA VAL A 96 18.59 0.63 -1.70
C VAL A 96 17.76 1.27 -2.81
N ARG A 97 18.13 2.48 -3.25
CA ARG A 97 17.42 3.18 -4.33
C ARG A 97 17.42 2.39 -5.64
N ASN A 98 18.54 1.76 -6.01
CA ASN A 98 18.65 0.97 -7.24
C ASN A 98 17.81 -0.32 -7.17
N ARG A 99 17.82 -1.03 -6.04
CA ARG A 99 17.00 -2.23 -5.81
C ARG A 99 15.52 -1.91 -5.84
N ARG A 100 15.10 -0.86 -5.12
CA ARG A 100 13.72 -0.38 -5.17
C ARG A 100 13.33 0.02 -6.59
N ARG A 101 14.21 0.65 -7.36
CA ARG A 101 13.93 0.99 -8.77
C ARG A 101 13.75 -0.26 -9.64
N ALA A 102 14.62 -1.26 -9.50
CA ALA A 102 14.46 -2.55 -10.19
C ALA A 102 13.13 -3.23 -9.82
N TYR A 103 12.75 -3.22 -8.55
CA TYR A 103 11.48 -3.78 -8.10
C TYR A 103 10.27 -2.98 -8.62
N LEU A 104 10.36 -1.64 -8.65
CA LEU A 104 9.33 -0.78 -9.23
C LEU A 104 9.07 -1.13 -10.69
N HIS A 105 10.09 -1.35 -11.50
CA HIS A 105 9.92 -1.75 -12.90
C HIS A 105 9.15 -3.07 -13.04
N ARG A 106 9.42 -4.04 -12.17
CA ARG A 106 8.66 -5.29 -12.09
C ARG A 106 7.18 -5.02 -11.75
N LEU A 107 6.90 -4.19 -10.76
CA LEU A 107 5.52 -3.84 -10.37
C LEU A 107 4.75 -3.11 -11.46
N VAL A 108 5.40 -2.17 -12.15
CA VAL A 108 4.80 -1.45 -13.28
C VAL A 108 4.46 -2.42 -14.42
N THR A 109 5.32 -3.40 -14.68
CA THR A 109 5.08 -4.42 -15.71
C THR A 109 3.93 -5.37 -15.33
N GLN A 110 3.78 -5.68 -14.04
CA GLN A 110 2.67 -6.49 -13.54
C GLN A 110 1.32 -5.73 -13.58
N GLY A 111 1.34 -4.42 -13.33
CA GLY A 111 0.17 -3.55 -13.46
C GLY A 111 -0.78 -3.54 -12.25
N ASP A 112 -0.68 -4.50 -11.34
CA ASP A 112 -1.61 -4.61 -10.20
C ASP A 112 -1.37 -3.51 -9.15
N TYR A 113 -0.11 -3.33 -8.73
CA TYR A 113 0.24 -2.43 -7.63
C TYR A 113 0.01 -0.96 -7.97
N PHE A 114 0.38 -0.54 -9.19
CA PHE A 114 0.19 0.84 -9.67
C PHE A 114 -1.09 1.02 -10.48
N SER A 115 -2.09 0.15 -10.29
CA SER A 115 -3.43 0.40 -10.82
C SER A 115 -4.09 1.59 -10.10
N GLU A 116 -4.98 2.32 -10.79
CA GLU A 116 -5.73 3.44 -10.18
C GLU A 116 -6.41 3.02 -8.88
N GLU A 117 -7.05 1.85 -8.88
CA GLU A 117 -7.78 1.31 -7.73
C GLU A 117 -6.84 0.98 -6.56
N ALA A 118 -5.74 0.26 -6.80
CA ALA A 118 -4.76 -0.04 -5.75
C ALA A 118 -4.07 1.21 -5.21
N MET A 119 -3.80 2.22 -6.04
CA MET A 119 -3.24 3.49 -5.58
C MET A 119 -4.26 4.30 -4.77
N ARG A 120 -5.54 4.28 -5.16
CA ARG A 120 -6.64 4.93 -4.45
C ARG A 120 -6.86 4.36 -3.05
N GLU A 121 -6.81 3.05 -2.89
CA GLU A 121 -6.99 2.42 -1.58
C GLU A 121 -5.89 2.77 -0.58
N ARG A 122 -4.64 2.83 -1.09
CA ARG A 122 -3.45 3.15 -0.30
C ARG A 122 -3.35 4.63 0.03
N GLU A 123 -3.63 5.49 -0.95
CA GLU A 123 -3.53 6.94 -0.81
C GLU A 123 -4.82 7.65 -1.23
N PRO A 124 -5.91 7.51 -0.45
CA PRO A 124 -7.23 8.02 -0.83
C PRO A 124 -7.29 9.53 -1.01
N TYR A 125 -6.63 10.27 -0.11
CA TYR A 125 -6.62 11.73 -0.14
C TYR A 125 -5.84 12.25 -1.35
N LEU A 126 -4.68 11.66 -1.64
CA LEU A 126 -3.88 12.03 -2.80
C LEU A 126 -4.63 11.72 -4.11
N HIS A 127 -5.26 10.54 -4.19
CA HIS A 127 -6.13 10.21 -5.32
C HIS A 127 -7.27 11.23 -5.47
N HIS A 128 -7.87 11.69 -4.38
CA HIS A 128 -8.91 12.72 -4.42
C HIS A 128 -8.39 14.05 -5.01
N GLU A 129 -7.20 14.49 -4.63
CA GLU A 129 -6.59 15.73 -5.15
C GLU A 129 -6.31 15.68 -6.65
N TYR A 130 -5.82 14.55 -7.17
CA TYR A 130 -5.46 14.42 -8.58
C TYR A 130 -6.65 14.03 -9.48
N LEU A 131 -7.47 13.07 -9.04
CA LEU A 131 -8.52 12.46 -9.86
C LEU A 131 -9.91 12.66 -9.27
N GLY A 132 -10.08 12.35 -7.98
CA GLY A 132 -11.41 12.28 -7.36
C GLY A 132 -12.18 13.60 -7.36
N ARG A 133 -11.52 14.76 -7.36
CA ARG A 133 -12.17 16.09 -7.43
C ARG A 133 -12.79 16.39 -8.80
N PHE A 134 -12.36 15.69 -9.86
CA PHE A 134 -12.80 15.88 -11.23
C PHE A 134 -13.71 14.76 -11.74
N GLN A 135 -13.68 13.62 -11.06
CA GLN A 135 -14.61 12.52 -11.30
C GLN A 135 -15.99 12.89 -10.76
N ASP A 136 -17.03 12.53 -11.50
CA ASP A 136 -18.41 12.79 -11.11
C ASP A 136 -18.73 12.09 -9.77
N PRO A 137 -19.07 12.83 -8.70
CA PRO A 137 -19.49 12.26 -7.43
C PRO A 137 -20.67 11.29 -7.58
N PHE A 138 -21.53 11.50 -8.58
CA PHE A 138 -22.70 10.67 -8.84
C PHE A 138 -22.35 9.38 -9.59
N GLY A 139 -21.39 9.41 -10.50
CA GLY A 139 -20.98 8.24 -11.29
C GLY A 139 -20.42 7.08 -10.45
N ARG A 140 -19.79 7.39 -9.31
CA ARG A 140 -19.35 6.37 -8.35
C ARG A 140 -20.40 6.00 -7.31
N ALA A 141 -21.36 6.86 -6.99
CA ALA A 141 -22.41 6.54 -6.01
C ALA A 141 -23.60 5.74 -6.59
N MET A 142 -23.83 5.79 -7.91
CA MET A 142 -25.00 5.17 -8.54
C MET A 142 -24.96 3.63 -8.62
N VAL A 143 -26.15 3.02 -8.62
CA VAL A 143 -26.35 1.60 -8.93
C VAL A 143 -25.91 1.36 -10.36
N ARG A 144 -24.98 0.43 -10.59
CA ARG A 144 -24.57 0.07 -11.95
C ARG A 144 -25.65 -0.84 -12.57
N PRO A 145 -26.02 -0.64 -13.85
CA PRO A 145 -26.98 -1.52 -14.52
C PRO A 145 -26.51 -2.99 -14.47
N GLY A 146 -27.33 -3.87 -13.88
CA GLY A 146 -27.03 -5.30 -13.76
C GLY A 146 -26.32 -5.74 -12.46
N GLU A 147 -25.99 -4.79 -11.57
CA GLU A 147 -25.40 -5.06 -10.25
C GLU A 147 -26.48 -5.49 -9.24
N LYS A 148 -26.16 -6.44 -8.35
CA LYS A 148 -27.09 -6.82 -7.27
C LYS A 148 -27.08 -5.75 -6.18
N PHE A 149 -28.20 -5.59 -5.48
CA PHE A 149 -28.28 -4.67 -4.34
C PHE A 149 -27.19 -4.93 -3.28
N SER A 150 -26.84 -6.19 -3.04
CA SER A 150 -25.75 -6.56 -2.11
C SER A 150 -24.38 -6.04 -2.56
N GLU A 151 -24.10 -6.07 -3.86
CA GLU A 151 -22.83 -5.61 -4.44
C GLU A 151 -22.76 -4.08 -4.37
N THR A 152 -23.86 -3.39 -4.71
CA THR A 152 -23.93 -1.93 -4.53
C THR A 152 -23.77 -1.52 -3.07
N LEU A 153 -24.36 -2.26 -2.12
CA LEU A 153 -24.22 -1.98 -0.69
C LEU A 153 -22.77 -2.14 -0.21
N MET A 154 -22.10 -3.23 -0.59
CA MET A 154 -20.69 -3.47 -0.29
C MET A 154 -19.81 -2.34 -0.85
N ARG A 155 -19.99 -2.02 -2.13
CA ARG A 155 -19.26 -0.93 -2.80
C ARG A 155 -19.47 0.42 -2.11
N ARG A 156 -20.69 0.72 -1.65
CA ARG A 156 -21.00 1.97 -0.96
C ARG A 156 -20.38 2.04 0.44
N ALA A 157 -20.33 0.91 1.14
CA ALA A 157 -19.63 0.80 2.42
C ALA A 157 -18.11 1.00 2.25
N GLU A 158 -17.51 0.39 1.22
CA GLU A 158 -16.09 0.59 0.86
C GLU A 158 -15.79 2.07 0.53
N GLU A 159 -16.63 2.70 -0.29
CA GLU A 159 -16.49 4.13 -0.62
C GLU A 159 -16.67 5.03 0.62
N ALA A 160 -17.54 4.66 1.56
CA ALA A 160 -17.70 5.42 2.81
C ALA A 160 -16.42 5.41 3.67
N VAL A 161 -15.74 4.28 3.76
CA VAL A 161 -14.43 4.17 4.44
C VAL A 161 -13.38 5.03 3.75
N ILE A 162 -13.37 5.05 2.41
CA ILE A 162 -12.48 5.91 1.61
C ILE A 162 -12.74 7.39 1.92
N VAL A 163 -14.00 7.82 1.92
CA VAL A 163 -14.39 9.21 2.22
C VAL A 163 -13.97 9.59 3.65
N GLU A 164 -14.14 8.71 4.62
CA GLU A 164 -13.72 8.95 6.00
C GLU A 164 -12.19 9.14 6.09
N LYS A 165 -11.40 8.31 5.40
CA LYS A 165 -9.94 8.49 5.33
C LYS A 165 -9.55 9.84 4.71
N ILE A 166 -10.18 10.22 3.59
CA ILE A 166 -9.96 11.51 2.93
C ILE A 166 -10.27 12.65 3.90
N ARG A 167 -11.38 12.56 4.62
CA ARG A 167 -11.81 13.56 5.59
C ARG A 167 -10.81 13.70 6.75
N GLY A 168 -10.34 12.59 7.28
CA GLY A 168 -9.31 12.58 8.34
C GLY A 168 -8.06 13.34 7.92
N GLU A 169 -7.60 13.17 6.68
CA GLU A 169 -6.49 13.94 6.11
C GLU A 169 -6.83 15.42 5.89
N GLN A 170 -8.04 15.74 5.40
CA GLN A 170 -8.50 17.13 5.25
C GLN A 170 -8.48 17.89 6.58
N ILE A 171 -8.97 17.27 7.66
CA ILE A 171 -8.95 17.84 9.02
C ILE A 171 -7.52 18.03 9.49
N ARG A 172 -6.66 17.02 9.33
CA ARG A 172 -5.25 17.09 9.75
C ARG A 172 -4.50 18.21 9.04
N ARG A 173 -4.81 18.47 7.77
CA ARG A 173 -4.22 19.53 6.95
C ARG A 173 -4.88 20.91 7.14
N GLY A 174 -6.00 21.00 7.86
CA GLY A 174 -6.73 22.24 8.09
C GLY A 174 -7.45 22.77 6.85
N VAL A 175 -7.93 21.87 5.97
CA VAL A 175 -8.75 22.23 4.80
C VAL A 175 -10.07 22.82 5.27
N ASP A 176 -10.57 23.84 4.57
CA ASP A 176 -11.83 24.50 4.92
C ASP A 176 -13.01 23.51 4.89
N PRO A 177 -13.91 23.51 5.89
CA PRO A 177 -15.07 22.62 5.93
C PRO A 177 -15.98 22.65 4.70
N SER A 178 -16.02 23.77 3.97
CA SER A 178 -16.79 23.90 2.72
C SER A 178 -16.20 23.08 1.56
N GLU A 179 -14.92 22.72 1.63
CA GLU A 179 -14.22 21.92 0.63
C GLU A 179 -14.15 20.42 1.00
N TRP A 180 -14.76 20.03 2.12
CA TRP A 180 -14.71 18.65 2.59
C TRP A 180 -15.49 17.70 1.68
N VAL A 181 -14.89 16.53 1.45
CA VAL A 181 -15.55 15.46 0.69
C VAL A 181 -16.72 14.89 1.49
N GLY A 182 -17.87 14.73 0.83
CA GLY A 182 -19.11 14.28 1.48
C GLY A 182 -19.89 15.39 2.20
N GLY A 183 -19.42 16.64 2.11
CA GLY A 183 -20.06 17.80 2.74
C GLY A 183 -19.58 18.08 4.17
N PRO A 184 -20.00 19.22 4.76
CA PRO A 184 -19.79 19.50 6.17
C PRO A 184 -20.41 18.38 7.01
N VAL A 185 -19.90 18.14 8.23
CA VAL A 185 -20.61 17.28 9.18
C VAL A 185 -21.93 17.99 9.46
N GLU A 186 -23.03 17.55 8.85
CA GLU A 186 -24.31 17.67 9.55
C GLU A 186 -24.07 16.92 10.86
N ARG A 187 -24.08 17.67 11.98
CA ARG A 187 -24.05 17.05 13.30
C ARG A 187 -25.05 15.90 13.26
N PRO A 188 -24.69 14.71 13.76
CA PRO A 188 -25.64 13.61 13.76
C PRO A 188 -26.96 14.14 14.35
N MET A 189 -28.05 14.00 13.60
CA MET A 189 -29.40 14.33 14.06
C MET A 189 -29.79 13.57 15.34
N MET A 190 -28.92 12.74 15.93
CA MET A 190 -29.11 12.21 17.28
C MET A 190 -29.29 13.29 18.35
N GLY A 191 -28.75 14.50 18.16
CA GLY A 191 -29.06 15.61 19.06
C GLY A 191 -30.41 16.28 18.81
N GLN A 192 -31.00 16.08 17.62
CA GLN A 192 -32.35 16.57 17.30
C GLN A 192 -33.41 15.52 17.63
N GLU A 193 -33.11 14.22 17.50
CA GLU A 193 -33.98 13.15 17.97
C GLU A 193 -34.09 13.16 19.51
N GLU A 194 -33.01 13.43 20.26
CA GLU A 194 -33.09 13.64 21.73
C GLU A 194 -33.81 14.95 22.10
N GLU A 195 -33.64 16.04 21.34
CA GLU A 195 -34.39 17.29 21.58
C GLU A 195 -35.88 17.16 21.19
N GLU A 196 -36.22 16.42 20.12
CA GLU A 196 -37.62 16.13 19.73
C GLU A 196 -38.27 15.12 20.70
N GLU A 197 -37.55 14.12 21.22
CA GLU A 197 -38.06 13.24 22.29
C GLU A 197 -38.24 14.00 23.61
N GLU A 198 -37.34 14.93 23.99
CA GLU A 198 -37.54 15.79 25.16
C GLU A 198 -38.70 16.80 24.97
N GLU A 199 -38.89 17.36 23.77
CA GLU A 199 -40.05 18.22 23.46
C GLU A 199 -41.38 17.43 23.44
N GLU A 200 -41.41 16.19 22.91
CA GLU A 200 -42.60 15.32 22.98
C GLU A 200 -42.93 14.89 24.43
N GLU A 201 -41.92 14.59 25.27
CA GLU A 201 -42.14 14.31 26.71
C GLU A 201 -42.62 15.55 27.49
N GLU A 202 -42.12 16.76 27.18
CA GLU A 202 -42.61 18.01 27.79
C GLU A 202 -44.04 18.36 27.34
N GLU A 203 -44.40 18.13 26.07
CA GLU A 203 -45.78 18.32 25.58
C GLU A 203 -46.75 17.30 26.21
N GLU A 204 -46.37 16.03 26.40
CA GLU A 204 -47.19 15.05 27.12
C GLU A 204 -47.35 15.40 28.62
N GLU A 205 -46.33 15.95 29.28
CA GLU A 205 -46.43 16.43 30.67
C GLU A 205 -47.28 17.71 30.82
N GLU A 206 -47.32 18.59 29.81
CA GLU A 206 -48.23 19.75 29.77
C GLU A 206 -49.68 19.32 29.49
N GLU A 207 -49.93 18.37 28.58
CA GLU A 207 -51.28 17.83 28.34
C GLU A 207 -51.83 17.10 29.58
N GLU A 208 -51.02 16.34 30.33
CA GLU A 208 -51.45 15.72 31.60
C GLU A 208 -51.73 16.74 32.71
N ARG A 209 -51.16 17.95 32.65
CA ARG A 209 -51.45 19.05 33.59
C ARG A 209 -52.70 19.85 33.25
N ASP A 210 -53.08 19.89 31.98
CA ASP A 210 -54.26 20.63 31.52
C ASP A 210 -55.56 19.81 31.63
N GLU A 211 -55.49 18.49 31.87
CA GLU A 211 -56.67 17.67 32.16
C GLU A 211 -57.31 17.93 33.55
N GLU A 212 -56.68 18.70 34.46
CA GLU A 212 -57.25 19.07 35.76
C GLU A 212 -57.98 20.43 35.79
N ASN A 213 -58.21 21.11 34.65
CA ASN A 213 -59.02 22.34 34.60
C ASN A 213 -59.97 22.40 33.39
N ILE A 214 -61.00 21.56 33.40
CA ILE A 214 -62.20 21.79 32.58
C ILE A 214 -63.22 22.59 33.41
N ASP A 215 -63.40 23.88 33.09
CA ASP A 215 -64.77 24.43 33.00
C ASP A 215 -64.87 25.69 32.11
N MET A 216 -65.76 25.57 31.10
CA MET A 216 -66.60 26.61 30.47
C MET A 216 -65.98 27.92 29.93
N GLU A 217 -65.96 28.09 28.59
CA GLU A 217 -67.00 28.88 27.87
C GLU A 217 -66.81 28.91 26.34
N GLU A 218 -67.93 28.70 25.65
CA GLU A 218 -68.15 28.78 24.21
C GLU A 218 -68.41 30.24 23.79
N ASN A 219 -67.65 30.81 22.84
CA ASN A 219 -68.26 31.64 21.80
C ASN A 219 -67.39 31.87 20.55
N THR A 220 -68.11 31.83 19.44
CA THR A 220 -67.83 32.09 18.03
C THR A 220 -67.09 33.40 17.70
N VAL A 221 -66.37 33.46 16.56
CA VAL A 221 -66.77 34.12 15.29
C VAL A 221 -65.67 33.93 14.23
N ALA A 222 -66.12 33.56 13.02
CA ALA A 222 -65.33 33.43 11.80
C ALA A 222 -64.82 34.77 11.25
N HIS A 223 -63.64 34.76 10.62
CA HIS A 223 -63.39 35.64 9.48
C HIS A 223 -62.57 34.93 8.41
N ASP A 224 -63.17 34.89 7.23
CA ASP A 224 -62.66 34.43 5.95
C ASP A 224 -61.71 35.49 5.35
N GLU A 225 -60.74 35.03 4.54
CA GLU A 225 -60.31 35.59 3.24
C GLU A 225 -58.82 35.31 2.93
N ALA A 226 -58.64 34.31 2.09
CA ALA A 226 -57.96 34.38 0.80
C ALA A 226 -56.47 34.78 0.70
N SER A 227 -55.72 33.83 0.12
CA SER A 227 -54.93 34.01 -1.12
C SER A 227 -53.40 34.03 -0.99
N GLY A 228 -52.77 33.03 -1.60
CA GLY A 228 -51.49 33.21 -2.28
C GLY A 228 -50.38 32.24 -1.88
N CYS A 229 -50.41 31.03 -2.41
CA CYS A 229 -49.17 30.25 -2.59
C CYS A 229 -48.39 30.84 -3.77
N PRO A 230 -47.08 31.09 -3.64
CA PRO A 230 -46.15 30.89 -4.72
C PRO A 230 -45.28 29.68 -4.40
N ASN A 231 -45.51 28.64 -5.20
CA ASN A 231 -44.60 27.54 -5.43
C ASN A 231 -43.34 28.10 -6.11
N GLU A 232 -42.37 28.57 -5.34
CA GLU A 232 -41.01 28.75 -5.84
C GLU A 232 -40.21 27.50 -5.48
N THR A 233 -40.13 26.63 -6.49
CA THR A 233 -39.15 25.57 -6.60
C THR A 233 -37.76 26.17 -6.36
N ALA A 234 -37.32 26.15 -5.11
CA ALA A 234 -35.94 26.39 -4.74
C ALA A 234 -35.12 25.27 -5.38
N GLY A 235 -34.65 25.52 -6.61
CA GLY A 235 -33.59 24.72 -7.19
C GLY A 235 -32.41 24.70 -6.20
N PRO A 236 -31.71 23.57 -6.06
CA PRO A 236 -30.57 23.50 -5.16
C PRO A 236 -29.59 24.64 -5.51
N PRO A 237 -28.97 25.29 -4.51
CA PRO A 237 -28.05 26.38 -4.75
C PRO A 237 -26.97 25.88 -5.71
N ALA A 238 -26.60 26.73 -6.67
CA ALA A 238 -25.57 26.47 -7.66
C ALA A 238 -24.26 26.08 -6.96
N GLY A 239 -24.14 24.80 -6.65
CA GLY A 239 -22.93 24.17 -6.18
C GLY A 239 -21.90 24.38 -7.27
N THR A 240 -20.78 24.97 -6.89
CA THR A 240 -19.55 25.12 -7.65
C THR A 240 -19.33 23.86 -8.49
N PHE A 241 -19.73 23.89 -9.78
CA PHE A 241 -19.40 22.82 -10.71
C PHE A 241 -17.89 22.81 -10.83
N LYS A 242 -17.24 21.88 -10.12
CA LYS A 242 -15.81 21.61 -10.30
C LYS A 242 -15.61 21.28 -11.78
N PRO A 243 -14.61 21.87 -12.45
CA PRO A 243 -14.43 21.68 -13.88
C PRO A 243 -14.20 20.19 -14.17
N ILE A 244 -15.11 19.58 -14.94
CA ILE A 244 -14.91 18.22 -15.45
C ILE A 244 -13.78 18.33 -16.46
N LEU A 245 -12.66 17.67 -16.16
CA LEU A 245 -11.50 17.63 -17.07
C LEU A 245 -11.87 16.89 -18.36
N SER A 246 -11.22 17.27 -19.46
CA SER A 246 -11.24 16.49 -20.68
C SER A 246 -10.60 15.10 -20.45
N PRO A 247 -10.90 14.11 -21.30
CA PRO A 247 -10.30 12.77 -21.18
C PRO A 247 -8.77 12.79 -21.22
N GLU A 248 -8.17 13.64 -22.07
CA GLU A 248 -6.71 13.81 -22.16
C GLU A 248 -6.13 14.40 -20.87
N GLU A 249 -6.75 15.44 -20.32
CA GLU A 249 -6.33 16.03 -19.04
C GLU A 249 -6.49 15.05 -17.86
N MET A 250 -7.47 14.16 -17.91
CA MET A 250 -7.66 13.12 -16.90
C MET A 250 -6.56 12.06 -16.95
N GLU A 251 -6.12 11.67 -18.14
CA GLU A 251 -4.98 10.79 -18.34
C GLU A 251 -3.70 11.45 -17.80
N ASP A 252 -3.47 12.72 -18.11
CA ASP A 252 -2.34 13.49 -17.55
C ASP A 252 -2.37 13.55 -16.02
N GLN A 253 -3.55 13.73 -15.41
CA GLN A 253 -3.69 13.69 -13.95
C GLN A 253 -3.39 12.31 -13.37
N LEU A 254 -3.80 11.23 -14.05
CA LEU A 254 -3.50 9.86 -13.65
C LEU A 254 -2.00 9.57 -13.74
N GLU A 255 -1.33 10.03 -14.80
CA GLU A 255 0.12 9.89 -14.95
C GLU A 255 0.87 10.66 -13.84
N GLN A 256 0.44 11.88 -13.53
CA GLN A 256 1.01 12.68 -12.44
C GLN A 256 0.83 11.98 -11.09
N PHE A 257 -0.38 11.50 -10.81
CA PHE A 257 -0.66 10.73 -9.61
C PHE A 257 0.23 9.49 -9.51
N THR A 258 0.34 8.74 -10.61
CA THR A 258 1.19 7.54 -10.70
C THR A 258 2.66 7.87 -10.44
N SER A 259 3.17 8.98 -11.00
CA SER A 259 4.54 9.45 -10.79
C SER A 259 4.82 9.76 -9.31
N VAL A 260 3.90 10.46 -8.63
CA VAL A 260 4.02 10.73 -7.19
C VAL A 260 4.01 9.42 -6.39
N MET A 261 3.13 8.48 -6.73
CA MET A 261 3.08 7.17 -6.08
C MET A 261 4.36 6.37 -6.28
N GLN A 262 4.96 6.42 -7.47
CA GLN A 262 6.27 5.83 -7.76
C GLN A 262 7.39 6.48 -6.95
N GLU A 263 7.38 7.80 -6.75
CA GLU A 263 8.35 8.50 -5.91
C GLU A 263 8.20 8.14 -4.42
N LYS A 264 6.96 8.08 -3.92
CA LYS A 264 6.65 7.58 -2.56
C LYS A 264 7.16 6.16 -2.38
N PHE A 265 6.99 5.32 -3.40
CA PHE A 265 7.54 3.98 -3.39
C PHE A 265 9.07 3.97 -3.27
N LEU A 266 9.78 4.74 -4.10
CA LEU A 266 11.25 4.78 -4.07
C LEU A 266 11.80 5.34 -2.75
N SER A 267 11.12 6.34 -2.17
CA SER A 267 11.50 6.95 -0.89
C SER A 267 11.20 6.06 0.33
N GLY A 268 10.38 5.02 0.18
CA GLY A 268 10.07 4.09 1.27
C GLY A 268 8.89 4.53 2.13
N GLN A 269 8.09 5.47 1.66
CA GLN A 269 6.96 6.03 2.42
C GLN A 269 5.73 5.11 2.41
N ASP A 270 5.75 4.06 1.61
CA ASP A 270 4.64 3.12 1.42
C ASP A 270 4.78 1.84 2.28
N SER A 271 5.38 1.98 3.47
CA SER A 271 5.77 0.83 4.31
C SER A 271 4.59 0.07 4.91
N GLU A 272 3.40 0.68 4.92
CA GLU A 272 2.16 0.02 5.34
C GLU A 272 1.71 -1.06 4.34
N HIS A 273 2.02 -0.86 3.06
CA HIS A 273 1.57 -1.73 1.97
C HIS A 273 2.71 -2.53 1.31
N MET A 274 3.97 -2.22 1.63
CA MET A 274 5.13 -2.93 1.11
C MET A 274 6.19 -3.22 2.16
N ASP A 275 6.67 -4.46 2.16
CA ASP A 275 7.80 -4.91 2.98
C ASP A 275 9.14 -4.51 2.33
N TYR A 276 9.55 -3.25 2.53
CA TYR A 276 10.83 -2.73 2.03
C TYR A 276 12.05 -3.52 2.49
N PRO A 277 12.16 -4.01 3.74
CA PRO A 277 13.26 -4.89 4.13
C PRO A 277 13.46 -6.09 3.20
N GLN A 278 12.41 -6.67 2.61
CA GLN A 278 12.57 -7.75 1.63
C GLN A 278 13.22 -7.25 0.34
N ILE A 279 12.81 -6.09 -0.15
CA ILE A 279 13.32 -5.49 -1.40
C ILE A 279 14.75 -4.96 -1.21
N ASP A 280 14.98 -4.25 -0.11
CA ASP A 280 16.24 -3.58 0.19
C ASP A 280 17.36 -4.60 0.40
N ASN A 281 17.03 -5.81 0.86
CA ASN A 281 17.97 -6.91 1.05
C ASN A 281 17.99 -7.92 -0.10
N ASP A 282 17.10 -7.83 -1.08
CA ASP A 282 17.09 -8.72 -2.24
C ASP A 282 18.26 -8.40 -3.19
N GLU A 283 19.18 -9.35 -3.29
CA GLU A 283 20.38 -9.23 -4.11
C GLU A 283 20.14 -9.52 -5.58
N MET A 284 19.10 -10.30 -5.91
CA MET A 284 18.77 -10.65 -7.29
C MET A 284 18.34 -9.42 -8.11
N LEU A 285 17.96 -8.33 -7.43
CA LEU A 285 17.61 -7.06 -8.04
C LEU A 285 18.83 -6.25 -8.47
N ASP A 286 20.03 -6.54 -7.95
CA ASP A 286 21.26 -5.84 -8.37
C ASP A 286 21.60 -6.17 -9.84
N ASP A 287 21.23 -7.35 -10.32
CA ASP A 287 21.47 -7.80 -11.69
C ASP A 287 20.51 -7.18 -12.71
N HIS A 288 19.44 -6.51 -12.28
CA HIS A 288 18.39 -5.97 -13.17
C HIS A 288 18.96 -5.08 -14.29
N TRP A 289 19.95 -4.25 -13.95
CA TRP A 289 20.56 -3.29 -14.89
C TRP A 289 21.74 -3.87 -15.66
N SER A 290 22.20 -5.08 -15.33
CA SER A 290 23.37 -5.69 -15.96
C SER A 290 23.13 -6.05 -17.43
N ARG A 291 21.90 -6.46 -17.79
CA ARG A 291 21.53 -6.72 -19.19
C ARG A 291 21.44 -5.44 -20.01
N GLU A 292 20.76 -4.43 -19.49
CA GLU A 292 20.50 -3.18 -20.21
C GLU A 292 21.79 -2.37 -20.41
N ALA A 293 22.68 -2.36 -19.40
CA ALA A 293 24.00 -1.75 -19.53
C ALA A 293 24.88 -2.39 -20.60
N ASN A 294 24.74 -3.71 -20.86
CA ASN A 294 25.46 -4.36 -21.94
C ASN A 294 24.91 -3.95 -23.31
N TYR A 295 23.58 -3.85 -23.46
CA TYR A 295 22.94 -3.40 -24.70
C TYR A 295 23.31 -1.95 -25.04
N ASP A 296 23.26 -1.04 -24.07
CA ASP A 296 23.67 0.37 -24.27
C ASP A 296 25.15 0.48 -24.66
N ALA A 297 26.01 -0.38 -24.10
CA ALA A 297 27.43 -0.42 -24.45
C ALA A 297 27.68 -0.97 -25.87
N GLU A 298 26.93 -1.99 -26.27
CA GLU A 298 26.96 -2.55 -27.63
C GLU A 298 26.46 -1.53 -28.66
N ASP A 299 25.32 -0.88 -28.42
CA ASP A 299 24.76 0.15 -29.31
C ASP A 299 25.72 1.35 -29.46
N LYS A 300 26.40 1.75 -28.38
CA LYS A 300 27.43 2.79 -28.46
C LYS A 300 28.61 2.35 -29.32
N TYR A 301 29.01 1.08 -29.25
CA TYR A 301 30.08 0.52 -30.07
C TYR A 301 29.70 0.46 -31.56
N PHE A 302 28.43 0.21 -31.90
CA PHE A 302 27.95 0.20 -33.28
C PHE A 302 27.70 1.59 -33.89
N ASN A 303 27.44 2.61 -33.07
CA ASN A 303 27.26 3.99 -33.53
C ASN A 303 28.59 4.74 -33.76
N GLU A 304 29.72 4.15 -33.39
CA GLU A 304 31.07 4.72 -33.56
C GLU A 304 31.82 4.19 -34.82
N ASP A 305 31.17 3.38 -35.67
CA ASP A 305 31.62 2.95 -37.02
C ASP A 305 30.82 3.63 -38.16
#